data_AF-E4X7V5-F1
#
_entry.id   AF-E4X7V5-F1
#
_cell.length_a   1.000
_cell.length_b   1.000
_cell.length_c   1.000
_cell.angle_alpha   90.00
_cell.angle_beta   90.00
_cell.angle_gamma   90.00
#
_symmetry.space_group_name_H-M   'P 1'
#
loop_
_entity.id
_entity.type
_entity.pdbx_description
1 polymer ?
#
loop_
_entity_poly.entity_id
_entity_poly.type
_entity_poly.pdbx_seq_one_letter_code
_entity_poly.pdbx_strand_id
1 'polypeptide(L)'
;MKSDGSDSDVSIKVGNQKGRKKRMTKKKTAPKIGKTVKYGKSTDRFLYNSSLKEDHNDHIFSVTFDPFVHPNQNQIFATVAKNGLRIYECKKDRTTPIHVFEDPDKNENFYTTAWGILEGDPILAFARLSRMHTSFKYIKENYL
;
A
#
# COMPACT_ATOMS: atom_id res chain seq x y z
N MET A 1 -3.50 -43.27 34.85
CA MET A 1 -4.92 -43.14 35.29
C MET A 1 -5.18 -41.66 35.57
N LYS A 2 -6.39 -41.18 35.24
CA LYS A 2 -6.93 -39.80 35.42
C LYS A 2 -6.77 -39.32 36.89
N SER A 3 -6.82 -38.05 37.28
CA SER A 3 -7.86 -37.02 37.03
C SER A 3 -7.52 -35.71 37.76
N ASP A 4 -8.12 -34.61 37.27
CA ASP A 4 -8.13 -33.22 37.77
C ASP A 4 -8.91 -32.99 39.09
N GLY A 5 -8.76 -31.78 39.67
CA GLY A 5 -9.68 -31.13 40.62
C GLY A 5 -9.01 -30.66 41.92
N SER A 6 -9.31 -29.53 42.58
CA SER A 6 -10.17 -28.36 42.37
C SER A 6 -10.03 -27.47 43.63
N ASP A 7 -10.15 -26.14 43.46
CA ASP A 7 -10.58 -25.10 44.41
C ASP A 7 -10.00 -24.95 45.84
N SER A 8 -9.60 -23.72 46.17
CA SER A 8 -10.09 -23.06 47.38
C SER A 8 -9.96 -21.53 47.31
N ASP A 9 -11.13 -20.91 47.23
CA ASP A 9 -11.42 -19.51 47.52
C ASP A 9 -11.18 -19.24 49.02
N VAL A 10 -10.48 -18.16 49.38
CA VAL A 10 -10.57 -17.57 50.73
C VAL A 10 -10.63 -16.05 50.64
N SER A 11 -11.82 -15.54 50.91
CA SER A 11 -12.15 -14.15 51.12
C SER A 11 -11.70 -13.68 52.51
N ILE A 12 -11.18 -12.46 52.64
CA ILE A 12 -11.19 -11.74 53.93
C ILE A 12 -11.72 -10.31 53.70
N LYS A 13 -12.69 -9.96 54.54
CA LYS A 13 -13.50 -8.73 54.51
C LYS A 13 -12.97 -7.65 55.47
N VAL A 14 -13.48 -6.44 55.22
CA VAL A 14 -13.81 -5.34 56.17
C VAL A 14 -12.72 -4.31 56.48
N GLY A 15 -13.09 -3.03 56.30
CA GLY A 15 -12.43 -1.91 56.99
C GLY A 15 -12.79 -0.53 56.45
N ASN A 16 -13.96 0.00 56.84
CA ASN A 16 -14.44 1.34 56.51
C ASN A 16 -13.80 2.40 57.43
N GLN A 17 -13.10 3.42 56.91
CA GLN A 17 -12.84 4.66 57.65
C GLN A 17 -12.88 5.92 56.78
N LYS A 18 -13.57 6.92 57.34
CA LYS A 18 -14.00 8.19 56.76
C LYS A 18 -12.87 9.21 56.63
N GLY A 19 -12.96 10.01 55.57
CA GLY A 19 -12.83 11.46 55.63
C GLY A 19 -11.42 12.07 55.74
N ARG A 20 -10.91 12.60 54.62
CA ARG A 20 -10.16 13.86 54.64
C ARG A 20 -10.18 14.56 53.27
N LYS A 21 -10.97 15.63 53.14
CA LYS A 21 -10.90 16.57 52.01
C LYS A 21 -9.50 17.20 52.00
N LYS A 22 -8.69 16.91 50.98
CA LYS A 22 -7.43 17.63 50.69
C LYS A 22 -7.45 18.16 49.26
N ARG A 23 -7.69 19.48 49.20
CA ARG A 23 -7.04 20.49 48.34
C ARG A 23 -6.93 20.16 46.85
N MET A 24 -7.76 20.83 46.03
CA MET A 24 -7.68 20.82 44.57
C MET A 24 -6.31 21.34 44.09
N THR A 25 -5.45 20.44 43.62
CA THR A 25 -4.34 20.77 42.74
C THR A 25 -4.85 20.65 41.31
N LYS A 26 -4.88 21.77 40.57
CA LYS A 26 -5.20 21.78 39.13
C LYS A 26 -4.21 20.85 38.41
N LYS A 27 -4.63 19.62 38.08
CA LYS A 27 -3.93 18.81 37.09
C LYS A 27 -4.06 19.54 35.76
N LYS A 28 -2.96 20.12 35.28
CA LYS A 28 -2.84 20.53 33.87
C LYS A 28 -3.05 19.28 33.05
N THR A 29 -4.25 19.11 32.50
CA THR A 29 -4.54 18.06 31.53
C THR A 29 -3.62 18.28 30.36
N ALA A 30 -2.81 17.27 30.04
CA ALA A 30 -2.02 17.25 28.81
C ALA A 30 -2.94 17.56 27.61
N PRO A 31 -2.47 18.34 26.61
CA PRO A 31 -3.26 18.59 25.42
C PRO A 31 -3.63 17.25 24.78
N LYS A 32 -4.92 17.02 24.53
CA LYS A 32 -5.40 15.83 23.82
C LYS A 32 -4.88 15.88 22.39
N ILE A 33 -3.72 15.27 22.18
CA ILE A 33 -3.18 14.98 20.85
C ILE A 33 -4.09 13.95 20.19
N GLY A 34 -4.52 14.28 18.97
CA GLY A 34 -5.20 13.39 18.06
C GLY A 34 -6.72 13.42 18.16
N LYS A 35 -7.36 14.26 17.34
CA LYS A 35 -8.62 13.84 16.73
C LYS A 35 -8.26 12.54 15.99
N THR A 36 -8.65 11.39 16.51
CA THR A 36 -8.68 10.16 15.72
C THR A 36 -9.55 10.48 14.52
N VAL A 37 -8.93 10.66 13.35
CA VAL A 37 -9.64 10.71 12.08
C VAL A 37 -10.34 9.35 12.00
N LYS A 38 -11.64 9.35 12.28
CA LYS A 38 -12.47 8.18 12.00
C LYS A 38 -12.48 8.08 10.49
N TYR A 39 -11.59 7.25 9.93
CA TYR A 39 -11.78 6.76 8.58
C TYR A 39 -13.17 6.12 8.58
N GLY A 40 -14.13 6.77 7.93
CA GLY A 40 -15.45 6.18 7.73
C GLY A 40 -15.22 4.80 7.14
N LYS A 41 -15.88 3.77 7.68
CA LYS A 41 -15.85 2.44 7.08
C LYS A 41 -16.35 2.61 5.64
N SER A 42 -15.46 2.62 4.67
CA SER A 42 -15.81 2.65 3.25
C SER A 42 -16.66 1.42 3.00
N THR A 43 -17.92 1.62 2.64
CA THR A 43 -18.84 0.54 2.23
C THR A 43 -18.52 0.04 0.82
N ASP A 44 -17.34 0.37 0.31
CA ASP A 44 -16.93 0.11 -1.06
C ASP A 44 -16.73 -1.39 -1.25
N ARG A 45 -17.73 -2.01 -1.88
CA ARG A 45 -17.64 -3.37 -2.35
C ARG A 45 -16.90 -3.35 -3.67
N PHE A 46 -15.71 -3.94 -3.69
CA PHE A 46 -14.97 -4.17 -4.93
C PHE A 46 -15.62 -5.32 -5.70
N LEU A 47 -15.89 -5.09 -6.99
CA LEU A 47 -16.32 -6.12 -7.92
C LEU A 47 -15.17 -6.46 -8.85
N TYR A 48 -15.00 -7.75 -9.12
CA TYR A 48 -14.06 -8.19 -10.14
C TYR A 48 -14.58 -7.77 -11.53
N ASN A 49 -13.76 -7.01 -12.26
CA ASN A 49 -14.12 -6.50 -13.58
C ASN A 49 -13.43 -7.28 -14.70
N SER A 50 -12.11 -7.46 -14.62
CA SER A 50 -11.33 -8.13 -15.66
C SER A 50 -10.01 -8.69 -15.12
N SER A 51 -9.41 -9.60 -15.90
CA SER A 51 -8.05 -10.10 -15.71
C SER A 51 -7.38 -10.21 -17.07
N LEU A 52 -6.07 -9.97 -17.11
CA LEU A 52 -5.23 -10.26 -18.26
C LEU A 52 -4.03 -11.10 -17.80
N LYS A 53 -3.53 -11.95 -18.69
CA LYS A 53 -2.28 -12.68 -18.48
C LYS A 53 -1.27 -12.12 -19.47
N GLU A 54 -0.12 -11.69 -18.96
CA GLU A 54 0.98 -11.25 -19.81
C GLU A 54 1.65 -12.45 -20.53
N ASP A 55 2.19 -12.19 -21.72
CA ASP A 55 2.73 -13.19 -22.65
C ASP A 55 4.08 -13.77 -22.23
N HIS A 56 4.86 -13.01 -21.47
CA HIS A 56 6.18 -13.44 -20.97
C HIS A 56 6.14 -14.64 -20.01
N ASN A 57 4.94 -15.03 -19.54
CA ASN A 57 4.70 -16.20 -18.69
C ASN A 57 5.63 -16.28 -17.46
N ASP A 58 5.86 -15.13 -16.84
CA ASP A 58 6.69 -14.96 -15.64
C ASP A 58 5.90 -14.22 -14.55
N HIS A 59 6.49 -14.09 -13.36
CA HIS A 59 5.88 -13.39 -12.24
C HIS A 59 5.94 -11.88 -12.44
N ILE A 60 4.82 -11.21 -12.15
CA ILE A 60 4.78 -9.76 -12.03
C ILE A 60 5.25 -9.40 -10.63
N PHE A 61 6.32 -8.63 -10.53
CA PHE A 61 6.92 -8.26 -9.24
C PHE A 61 6.34 -6.97 -8.66
N SER A 62 5.90 -6.05 -9.52
CA SER A 62 5.32 -4.79 -9.09
C SER A 62 4.27 -4.28 -10.07
N VAL A 63 3.23 -3.67 -9.49
CA VAL A 63 2.16 -2.96 -10.19
C VAL A 63 1.95 -1.61 -9.52
N THR A 64 1.87 -0.53 -10.30
CA THR A 64 1.63 0.81 -9.76
C THR A 64 0.71 1.62 -10.68
N PHE A 65 -0.33 2.22 -10.11
CA PHE A 65 -1.19 3.17 -10.81
C PHE A 65 -0.52 4.54 -10.87
N ASP A 66 -0.71 5.23 -12.00
CA ASP A 66 -0.31 6.62 -12.16
C ASP A 66 -1.24 7.51 -11.31
N PRO A 67 -0.74 8.16 -10.25
CA PRO A 67 -1.54 9.00 -9.37
C PRO A 67 -1.83 10.38 -9.98
N PHE A 68 -1.23 10.72 -11.12
CA PHE A 68 -1.30 12.04 -11.74
C PHE A 68 -2.34 12.11 -12.87
N VAL A 69 -2.95 10.98 -13.23
CA VAL A 69 -4.01 10.90 -14.25
C VAL A 69 -5.21 11.75 -13.84
N HIS A 70 -5.72 12.54 -14.78
CA HIS A 70 -6.89 13.37 -14.53
C HIS A 70 -8.13 12.47 -14.23
N PRO A 71 -9.01 12.82 -13.27
CA PRO A 71 -10.17 11.99 -12.91
C PRO A 71 -11.15 11.65 -14.05
N ASN A 72 -11.08 12.39 -15.16
CA ASN A 72 -11.93 12.19 -16.34
C ASN A 72 -11.26 11.29 -17.41
N GLN A 73 -10.02 10.88 -17.18
CA GLN A 73 -9.28 9.99 -18.07
C GLN A 73 -9.32 8.56 -17.56
N ASN A 74 -9.07 7.62 -18.46
CA ASN A 74 -8.92 6.22 -18.09
C ASN A 74 -7.72 6.06 -17.16
N GLN A 75 -7.88 5.26 -16.10
CA GLN A 75 -6.80 5.01 -15.15
C GLN A 75 -5.65 4.28 -15.85
N ILE A 76 -4.43 4.61 -15.46
CA ILE A 76 -3.23 4.04 -16.06
C ILE A 76 -2.41 3.37 -14.98
N PHE A 77 -1.86 2.20 -15.30
CA PHE A 77 -0.93 1.52 -14.40
C PHE A 77 0.19 0.87 -15.17
N ALA A 78 1.32 0.70 -14.49
CA ALA A 78 2.46 -0.02 -15.00
C ALA A 78 2.68 -1.31 -14.24
N THR A 79 3.12 -2.34 -14.93
CA THR A 79 3.67 -3.58 -14.36
C THR A 79 5.12 -3.74 -14.74
N VAL A 80 5.88 -4.39 -13.87
CA VAL A 80 7.23 -4.86 -14.19
C VAL A 80 7.33 -6.36 -13.95
N ALA A 81 7.90 -7.04 -14.94
CA ALA A 81 8.10 -8.47 -14.93
C ALA A 81 9.30 -8.82 -15.80
N LYS A 82 10.18 -9.70 -15.30
CA LYS A 82 11.41 -10.08 -15.99
C LYS A 82 12.23 -8.84 -16.42
N ASN A 83 12.70 -8.78 -17.66
CA ASN A 83 13.42 -7.65 -18.24
C ASN A 83 12.46 -6.60 -18.85
N GLY A 84 11.17 -6.70 -18.58
CA GLY A 84 10.13 -5.91 -19.23
C GLY A 84 9.33 -5.02 -18.28
N LEU A 85 8.86 -3.92 -18.83
CA LEU A 85 7.90 -3.00 -18.23
C LEU A 85 6.74 -2.84 -19.21
N ARG A 86 5.51 -2.92 -18.72
CA ARG A 86 4.31 -2.72 -19.53
C ARG A 86 3.42 -1.68 -18.88
N ILE A 87 2.82 -0.83 -19.69
CA ILE A 87 1.91 0.24 -19.26
C ILE A 87 0.56 -0.04 -19.86
N TYR A 88 -0.47 0.04 -19.03
CA TYR A 88 -1.82 -0.39 -19.33
C TYR A 88 -2.80 0.73 -19.09
N GLU A 89 -3.72 0.89 -20.03
CA GLU A 89 -4.89 1.74 -19.88
C GLU A 89 -6.09 0.88 -19.42
N CYS A 90 -6.67 1.24 -18.29
CA CYS A 90 -7.90 0.65 -17.75
C CYS A 90 -9.12 1.30 -18.39
N LYS A 91 -9.70 0.64 -19.39
CA LYS A 91 -11.03 0.99 -19.90
C LYS A 91 -12.09 0.27 -19.08
N LYS A 92 -13.31 0.79 -19.10
CA LYS A 92 -14.45 0.24 -18.34
C LYS A 92 -14.60 -1.28 -18.50
N ASP A 93 -14.41 -1.78 -19.72
CA ASP A 93 -14.64 -3.21 -20.03
C ASP A 93 -13.36 -4.01 -20.26
N ARG A 94 -12.22 -3.35 -20.48
CA ARG A 94 -10.96 -4.03 -20.82
C ARG A 94 -9.74 -3.24 -20.39
N THR A 95 -8.72 -3.96 -19.98
CA THR A 95 -7.38 -3.41 -19.78
C THR A 95 -6.54 -3.70 -21.02
N THR A 96 -5.89 -2.68 -21.57
CA THR A 96 -5.06 -2.82 -22.79
C THR A 96 -3.65 -2.30 -22.58
N PRO A 97 -2.60 -3.04 -22.98
CA PRO A 97 -1.25 -2.52 -22.99
C PRO A 97 -1.15 -1.40 -24.04
N ILE A 98 -0.67 -0.23 -23.61
CA ILE A 98 -0.40 0.93 -24.46
C ILE A 98 1.08 1.07 -24.77
N HIS A 99 1.95 0.69 -23.83
CA HIS A 99 3.39 0.69 -24.01
C HIS A 99 4.01 -0.60 -23.46
N VAL A 100 5.02 -1.07 -24.17
CA VAL A 100 5.84 -2.23 -23.79
C VAL A 100 7.28 -1.82 -23.97
N PHE A 101 8.04 -1.87 -22.88
CA PHE A 101 9.46 -1.67 -22.85
C PHE A 101 10.13 -2.98 -22.44
N GLU A 102 11.15 -3.40 -23.18
CA GLU A 102 11.98 -4.55 -22.83
C GLU A 102 13.45 -4.14 -22.83
N ASP A 103 14.18 -4.52 -21.79
CA ASP A 103 15.62 -4.32 -21.75
C ASP A 103 16.30 -5.29 -22.73
N PRO A 104 17.30 -4.83 -23.50
CA PRO A 104 18.08 -5.72 -24.37
C PRO A 104 18.77 -6.86 -23.60
N ASP A 105 19.09 -6.70 -22.31
CA ASP A 105 19.58 -7.81 -21.50
C ASP A 105 18.43 -8.68 -20.95
N LYS A 106 18.27 -9.86 -21.54
CA LYS A 106 17.24 -10.85 -21.16
C LYS A 106 17.45 -11.48 -19.79
N ASN A 107 18.63 -11.33 -19.20
CA ASN A 107 18.93 -11.86 -17.86
C ASN A 107 18.57 -10.86 -16.75
N GLU A 108 18.20 -9.64 -17.11
CA GLU A 108 17.75 -8.65 -16.14
C GLU A 108 16.36 -8.96 -15.61
N ASN A 109 16.17 -8.64 -14.34
CA ASN A 109 14.88 -8.73 -13.68
C ASN A 109 14.57 -7.40 -12.98
N PHE A 110 13.43 -6.83 -13.31
CA PHE A 110 12.86 -5.65 -12.71
C PHE A 110 11.94 -6.06 -11.57
N TYR A 111 12.07 -5.37 -10.44
CA TYR A 111 11.38 -5.77 -9.21
C TYR A 111 10.41 -4.72 -8.70
N THR A 112 10.66 -3.44 -9.00
CA THR A 112 9.84 -2.35 -8.50
C THR A 112 9.76 -1.23 -9.53
N THR A 113 8.63 -0.53 -9.50
CA THR A 113 8.37 0.65 -10.31
C THR A 113 7.68 1.71 -9.45
N ALA A 114 7.85 2.98 -9.80
CA ALA A 114 7.24 4.11 -9.12
C ALA A 114 7.03 5.28 -10.09
N TRP A 115 5.84 5.87 -10.03
CA TRP A 115 5.51 7.09 -10.77
C TRP A 115 6.10 8.32 -10.08
N GLY A 116 6.51 9.29 -10.89
CA GLY A 116 6.96 10.61 -10.45
C GLY A 116 6.56 11.68 -11.46
N ILE A 117 6.94 12.92 -11.17
CA ILE A 117 6.79 14.05 -12.10
C ILE A 117 8.17 14.65 -12.33
N LEU A 118 8.50 14.92 -13.58
CA LEU A 118 9.68 15.67 -13.97
C LEU A 118 9.28 16.78 -14.93
N GLU A 119 9.54 18.03 -14.55
CA GLU A 119 9.22 19.22 -15.36
C GLU A 119 7.72 19.37 -15.73
N GLY A 120 6.83 18.78 -14.94
CA GLY A 120 5.39 18.81 -15.16
C GLY A 120 4.84 17.58 -15.90
N ASP A 121 5.72 16.74 -16.44
CA ASP A 121 5.32 15.53 -17.15
C ASP A 121 5.47 14.29 -16.25
N PRO A 122 4.56 13.30 -16.37
CA PRO A 122 4.67 12.05 -15.64
C PRO A 122 5.87 11.26 -16.13
N ILE A 123 6.63 10.73 -15.17
CA ILE A 123 7.74 9.83 -15.41
C ILE A 123 7.51 8.53 -14.65
N LEU A 124 7.96 7.44 -15.24
CA LEU A 124 7.90 6.12 -14.60
C LEU A 124 9.32 5.62 -14.34
N ALA A 125 9.72 5.57 -13.08
CA ALA A 125 11.01 5.03 -12.67
C ALA A 125 10.89 3.55 -12.31
N PHE A 126 11.83 2.72 -12.75
CA PHE A 126 11.90 1.31 -12.36
C PHE A 126 13.31 0.92 -11.95
N ALA A 127 13.38 -0.08 -11.08
CA ALA A 127 14.63 -0.55 -10.51
C ALA A 127 14.83 -2.05 -10.71
N ARG A 128 16.11 -2.38 -10.90
CA ARG A 128 16.61 -3.73 -11.10
C ARG A 128 17.69 -4.04 -10.08
N LEU A 129 17.81 -5.32 -9.74
CA LEU A 129 18.93 -5.78 -8.93
C LEU A 129 20.07 -6.15 -9.88
N SER A 130 21.07 -5.29 -10.01
CA SER A 130 22.37 -5.68 -10.55
C SER A 130 23.33 -5.95 -9.40
N ARG A 131 24.28 -6.89 -9.60
CA ARG A 131 25.17 -7.41 -8.56
C ARG A 131 25.98 -6.36 -7.78
N MET A 132 26.03 -5.12 -8.26
CA MET A 132 26.78 -4.02 -7.65
C MET A 132 26.07 -2.65 -7.69
N HIS A 133 24.95 -2.49 -8.42
CA HIS A 133 24.30 -1.18 -8.61
C HIS A 133 22.79 -1.30 -8.79
N THR A 134 22.01 -0.44 -8.13
CA THR A 134 20.62 -0.19 -8.47
C THR A 134 20.59 0.88 -9.56
N SER A 135 20.27 0.49 -10.79
CA SER A 135 20.06 1.45 -11.88
C SER A 135 18.59 1.88 -11.89
N PHE A 136 18.36 3.19 -11.93
CA PHE A 136 17.05 3.78 -12.17
C PHE A 136 16.99 4.21 -13.63
N LYS A 137 16.01 3.66 -14.36
CA LYS A 137 15.67 4.14 -15.69
C LYS A 137 14.27 4.72 -15.63
N TYR A 138 14.05 5.80 -16.37
CA TYR A 138 12.74 6.42 -16.46
C TYR A 138 12.25 6.48 -17.90
N ILE A 139 10.95 6.33 -18.06
CA ILE A 139 10.24 6.61 -19.32
C ILE A 139 9.47 7.90 -19.06
N LYS A 140 9.70 8.91 -19.91
CA LYS A 140 8.89 10.13 -19.95
C LYS A 140 7.71 9.83 -20.86
N GLU A 141 6.50 9.89 -20.31
CA GLU A 141 5.30 9.68 -21.12
C GLU A 141 4.67 11.02 -21.45
N ASN A 142 4.60 11.30 -22.76
CA ASN A 142 3.73 12.36 -23.25
C ASN A 142 2.33 11.76 -23.37
N TYR A 143 1.52 11.88 -22.32
CA TYR A 143 0.09 11.61 -22.43
C TYR A 143 -0.59 12.77 -23.15
N LEU A 144 -0.58 12.70 -24.49
CA LEU A 144 -1.14 13.66 -25.46
C LEU A 144 -0.51 15.06 -25.46
#